data_AF-A0A833YUB7-F1
#
_entry.id   AF-A0A833YUB7-F1
#
_cell.length_a   1.000
_cell.length_b   1.000
_cell.length_c   1.000
_cell.angle_alpha   90.00
_cell.angle_beta   90.00
_cell.angle_gamma   90.00
#
_symmetry.space_group_name_H-M   'P 1'
#
loop_
_entity.id
_entity.type
_entity.pdbx_description
1 polymer ?
#
loop_
_entity_poly.entity_id
_entity_poly.type
_entity_poly.pdbx_seq_one_letter_code
_entity_poly.pdbx_strand_id
1 'polypeptide(L)'
;MAVEGGIMGIQIKWNCNLDRAASHCLPRYSFRRLDTRDLDHNVSPGYNFRFAKYYSDPTGTEHRTLIKAYGIRFDIIVFGKAGKFNIIPTMINVGSGLALLGVATVLCDIIVLYCMKKRYYYREKKYKYVEDYEQGIGSEMDR
;
A
#
# COMPACT_ATOMS: atom_id res chain seq x y z
N MET A 1 -6.79 27.42 -18.29
CA MET A 1 -6.56 26.17 -19.03
C MET A 1 -6.71 26.35 -20.54
N ALA A 2 -7.75 27.02 -21.06
CA ALA A 2 -7.88 27.19 -22.52
C ALA A 2 -6.78 28.07 -23.16
N VAL A 3 -6.29 29.08 -22.45
CA VAL A 3 -5.27 30.02 -22.97
C VAL A 3 -3.87 29.40 -23.00
N GLU A 4 -3.45 28.76 -21.91
CA GLU A 4 -2.08 28.23 -21.73
C GLU A 4 -1.97 26.72 -21.93
N GLY A 5 -3.11 26.03 -22.07
CA GLY A 5 -3.21 24.57 -21.99
C GLY A 5 -3.22 24.04 -20.55
N GLY A 6 -3.28 22.73 -20.41
CA GLY A 6 -3.23 22.05 -19.11
C GLY A 6 -3.41 20.53 -19.23
N ILE A 7 -3.21 19.81 -18.13
CA ILE A 7 -3.36 18.35 -18.11
C ILE A 7 -4.41 17.97 -17.07
N MET A 8 -5.47 17.31 -17.51
CA MET A 8 -6.57 16.83 -16.68
C MET A 8 -6.55 15.31 -16.61
N GLY A 9 -6.43 14.77 -15.40
CA GLY A 9 -6.57 13.35 -15.13
C GLY A 9 -8.03 12.97 -14.86
N ILE A 10 -8.55 12.03 -15.64
CA ILE A 10 -9.82 11.35 -15.38
C ILE A 10 -9.49 10.01 -14.75
N GLN A 11 -9.72 9.89 -13.46
CA GLN A 11 -9.42 8.70 -12.68
C GLN A 11 -10.66 7.81 -12.58
N ILE A 12 -10.54 6.57 -13.06
CA ILE A 12 -11.60 5.55 -12.99
C ILE A 12 -11.14 4.46 -12.03
N LYS A 13 -11.69 4.48 -10.81
CA LYS A 13 -11.34 3.54 -9.75
C LYS A 13 -12.32 2.37 -9.69
N TRP A 14 -11.80 1.15 -9.85
CA TRP A 14 -12.56 -0.10 -9.69
C TRP A 14 -12.15 -0.80 -8.39
N ASN A 15 -12.96 -0.70 -7.34
CA ASN A 15 -12.71 -1.44 -6.10
C ASN A 15 -13.82 -2.47 -5.90
N CYS A 16 -13.56 -3.71 -6.30
CA CYS A 16 -14.60 -4.72 -6.45
C CYS A 16 -14.39 -5.90 -5.52
N ASN A 17 -15.47 -6.27 -4.85
CA ASN A 17 -15.58 -7.55 -4.15
C ASN A 17 -16.28 -8.55 -5.07
N LEU A 18 -15.51 -9.53 -5.57
CA LEU A 18 -15.94 -10.57 -6.50
C LEU A 18 -16.75 -11.69 -5.82
N ASP A 19 -16.91 -11.65 -4.50
CA ASP A 19 -17.81 -12.56 -3.76
C ASP A 19 -19.28 -12.12 -3.89
N ARG A 20 -19.52 -10.88 -4.29
CA ARG A 20 -20.85 -10.33 -4.55
C ARG A 20 -21.20 -10.41 -6.04
N ALA A 21 -22.47 -10.22 -6.37
CA ALA A 21 -22.91 -10.14 -7.76
C ALA A 21 -22.13 -9.04 -8.53
N ALA A 22 -21.76 -9.35 -9.78
CA ALA A 22 -20.97 -8.47 -10.64
C ALA A 22 -21.59 -7.08 -10.83
N SER A 23 -22.92 -6.95 -10.67
CA SER A 23 -23.65 -5.66 -10.71
C SER A 23 -23.23 -4.65 -9.64
N HIS A 24 -22.61 -5.10 -8.54
CA HIS A 24 -22.13 -4.22 -7.47
C HIS A 24 -20.72 -3.67 -7.72
N CYS A 25 -20.01 -4.19 -8.72
CA CYS A 25 -18.70 -3.69 -9.13
C CYS A 25 -18.90 -2.50 -10.07
N LEU A 26 -18.98 -1.29 -9.50
CA LEU A 26 -19.20 -0.06 -10.25
C LEU A 26 -17.95 0.84 -10.23
N PRO A 27 -17.63 1.52 -11.34
CA PRO A 27 -16.51 2.44 -11.39
C PRO A 27 -16.81 3.70 -10.57
N ARG A 28 -15.80 4.22 -9.89
CA ARG A 28 -15.82 5.57 -9.31
C ARG A 28 -14.99 6.52 -10.14
N TYR A 29 -15.63 7.54 -10.68
CA TYR A 29 -15.00 8.60 -11.44
C TYR A 29 -14.51 9.72 -10.52
N SER A 30 -13.30 10.20 -10.75
CA SER A 30 -12.70 11.35 -10.08
C SER A 30 -11.93 12.17 -11.11
N PHE A 31 -11.92 13.49 -10.94
CA PHE A 31 -11.26 14.41 -11.86
C PHE A 31 -10.21 15.20 -11.08
N ARG A 32 -8.97 15.21 -11.59
CA ARG A 32 -7.87 15.92 -10.94
C ARG A 32 -6.98 16.58 -11.98
N ARG A 33 -6.62 17.84 -11.77
CA ARG A 33 -5.58 18.50 -12.54
C ARG A 33 -4.21 17.89 -12.22
N LEU A 34 -3.47 17.46 -13.24
CA LEU A 34 -2.20 16.73 -13.10
C LEU A 34 -0.97 17.63 -13.24
N ASP A 35 -1.09 18.77 -13.92
CA ASP A 35 -0.01 19.75 -14.03
C ASP A 35 0.14 20.58 -12.74
N THR A 36 1.39 20.78 -12.31
CA THR A 36 1.72 21.58 -11.14
C THR A 36 1.54 23.07 -11.46
N ARG A 37 0.72 23.78 -10.67
CA ARG A 37 0.66 25.25 -10.70
C ARG A 37 1.61 25.81 -9.65
N ASP A 38 2.90 25.70 -9.88
CA ASP A 38 3.88 26.40 -9.03
C ASP A 38 3.84 27.89 -9.41
N LEU A 39 3.34 28.73 -8.49
CA LEU A 39 3.26 30.18 -8.69
C LEU A 39 4.65 30.82 -8.75
N ASP A 40 5.63 30.23 -8.07
CA ASP A 40 7.00 30.75 -7.96
C ASP A 40 7.91 30.30 -9.11
N HIS A 41 7.54 29.24 -9.85
CA HIS A 41 8.38 28.63 -10.90
C HIS A 41 7.58 28.40 -12.19
N ASN A 42 7.15 29.49 -12.85
CA ASN A 42 6.18 29.43 -13.96
C ASN A 42 6.75 29.09 -15.35
N VAL A 43 8.01 28.61 -15.48
CA VAL A 43 8.73 28.49 -16.79
C VAL A 43 7.90 27.78 -17.87
N SER A 44 7.02 26.85 -17.50
CA SER A 44 6.00 26.29 -18.38
C SER A 44 4.63 26.22 -17.68
N PRO A 45 3.77 27.24 -17.81
CA PRO A 45 2.53 27.36 -17.02
C PRO A 45 1.40 26.43 -17.51
N GLY A 46 1.59 25.74 -18.63
CA GLY A 46 0.58 24.86 -19.23
C GLY A 46 1.13 23.88 -20.24
N TYR A 47 0.25 23.34 -21.10
CA TYR A 47 0.57 22.28 -22.06
C TYR A 47 0.46 22.80 -23.50
N ASN A 48 1.56 22.71 -24.25
CA ASN A 48 1.61 23.11 -25.65
C ASN A 48 2.50 22.14 -26.47
N PHE A 49 2.20 22.00 -27.75
CA PHE A 49 3.05 21.25 -28.68
C PHE A 49 3.07 21.93 -30.06
N ARG A 50 4.13 21.69 -30.83
CA ARG A 50 4.31 22.22 -32.18
C ARG A 50 4.32 21.10 -33.20
N PHE A 51 3.62 21.29 -34.30
CA PHE A 51 3.64 20.39 -35.44
C PHE A 51 3.67 21.20 -36.74
N ALA A 52 4.23 20.63 -37.81
CA ALA A 52 4.34 21.29 -39.09
C ALA A 52 3.57 20.53 -40.17
N LYS A 53 2.90 21.27 -41.05
CA LYS A 53 2.33 20.74 -42.29
C LYS A 53 3.28 21.09 -43.42
N TYR A 54 3.83 20.07 -44.07
CA TYR A 54 4.78 20.22 -45.19
C TYR A 54 4.02 20.12 -46.51
N TYR A 55 4.39 20.96 -47.47
CA TYR A 55 3.84 20.95 -48.83
C TYR A 55 4.88 21.48 -49.81
N SER A 56 4.79 21.05 -51.06
CA SER A 56 5.70 21.48 -52.12
C SER A 56 4.93 22.28 -53.15
N ASP A 57 5.49 23.42 -53.55
CA ASP A 57 4.91 24.23 -54.62
C ASP A 57 5.14 23.57 -56.00
N PRO A 58 4.37 23.94 -57.03
CA PRO A 58 4.54 23.42 -58.40
C PRO A 58 5.94 23.67 -58.99
N THR A 59 6.69 24.61 -58.43
CA THR A 59 8.07 24.95 -58.76
C THR A 59 9.11 24.05 -58.07
N GLY A 60 8.68 23.05 -57.28
CA GLY A 60 9.55 22.10 -56.58
C GLY A 60 10.16 22.62 -55.29
N THR A 61 9.79 23.82 -54.84
CA THR A 61 10.28 24.39 -53.57
C THR A 61 9.48 23.82 -52.39
N GLU A 62 10.16 23.35 -51.35
CA GLU A 62 9.52 22.83 -50.14
C GLU A 62 9.13 23.95 -49.17
N HIS A 63 7.88 23.93 -48.73
CA HIS A 63 7.32 24.86 -47.76
C HIS A 63 6.76 24.12 -46.54
N ARG A 64 6.66 24.83 -45.41
CA ARG A 64 5.99 24.32 -44.21
C ARG A 64 5.19 25.38 -43.50
N THR A 65 4.00 25.00 -43.02
CA THR A 65 3.25 25.77 -42.03
C THR A 65 3.50 25.18 -40.65
N LEU A 66 4.25 25.90 -39.80
CA LEU A 66 4.46 25.51 -38.40
C LEU A 66 3.29 26.02 -37.55
N ILE A 67 2.64 25.10 -36.83
CA ILE A 67 1.49 25.38 -35.97
C ILE A 67 1.90 25.11 -34.52
N LYS A 68 1.64 26.06 -33.63
CA LYS A 68 1.76 25.88 -32.18
C LYS A 68 0.35 25.74 -31.59
N ALA A 69 0.04 24.56 -31.06
CA ALA A 69 -1.25 24.27 -30.45
C ALA A 69 -1.17 24.34 -28.93
N TYR A 70 -2.18 24.95 -28.33
CA TYR A 70 -2.42 25.01 -26.90
C TYR A 70 -3.75 24.32 -26.62
N GLY A 71 -3.78 23.44 -25.62
CA GLY A 71 -4.98 22.63 -25.37
C GLY A 71 -4.92 21.88 -24.06
N ILE A 72 -6.04 21.24 -23.74
CA ILE A 72 -6.16 20.40 -22.55
C ILE A 72 -5.94 18.95 -22.96
N ARG A 73 -4.94 18.31 -22.36
CA ARG A 73 -4.73 16.87 -22.49
C ARG A 73 -5.51 16.15 -21.40
N PHE A 74 -6.35 15.19 -21.79
CA PHE A 74 -7.06 14.32 -20.86
C PHE A 74 -6.33 12.99 -20.74
N ASP A 75 -5.81 12.70 -19.55
CA ASP A 75 -5.20 11.41 -19.23
C ASP A 75 -6.23 10.54 -18.49
N ILE A 76 -6.67 9.47 -19.13
CA ILE A 76 -7.62 8.52 -18.54
C ILE A 76 -6.83 7.47 -17.77
N ILE A 77 -6.89 7.54 -16.44
CA ILE A 77 -6.15 6.67 -15.54
C ILE A 77 -7.13 5.67 -14.94
N VAL A 78 -7.07 4.43 -15.41
CA VAL A 78 -7.89 3.33 -14.90
C VAL A 78 -7.07 2.51 -13.91
N PHE A 79 -7.55 2.38 -12.68
CA PHE A 79 -6.89 1.55 -11.67
C PHE A 79 -7.92 0.91 -10.76
N GLY A 80 -7.52 -0.18 -10.12
CA GLY A 80 -8.45 -0.91 -9.28
C GLY A 80 -7.83 -2.03 -8.49
N LYS A 81 -8.61 -2.55 -7.55
CA LYS A 81 -8.32 -3.77 -6.79
C LYS A 81 -9.57 -4.63 -6.80
N ALA A 82 -9.38 -5.90 -7.11
CA ALA A 82 -10.42 -6.91 -6.98
C ALA A 82 -10.03 -7.88 -5.87
N GLY A 83 -10.98 -8.20 -4.99
CA GLY A 83 -10.84 -9.23 -3.97
C GLY A 83 -11.84 -10.33 -4.21
N LYS A 84 -11.41 -11.58 -4.09
CA LYS A 84 -12.28 -12.77 -4.05
C LYS A 84 -11.86 -13.60 -2.84
N PHE A 85 -12.82 -14.25 -2.21
CA PHE A 85 -12.58 -15.18 -1.13
C PHE A 85 -11.61 -16.27 -1.56
N ASN A 86 -10.60 -16.50 -0.73
CA ASN A 86 -9.62 -17.56 -0.88
C ASN A 86 -9.30 -18.15 0.49
N ILE A 87 -9.33 -19.48 0.58
CA ILE A 87 -9.12 -20.21 1.83
C ILE A 87 -7.69 -20.09 2.36
N ILE A 88 -6.67 -20.00 1.49
CA ILE A 88 -5.26 -19.92 1.89
C ILE A 88 -4.98 -18.66 2.74
N PRO A 89 -5.23 -17.43 2.27
CA PRO A 89 -5.01 -16.23 3.09
C PRO A 89 -5.97 -16.16 4.29
N THR A 90 -7.14 -16.77 4.21
CA THR A 90 -8.08 -16.85 5.33
C THR A 90 -7.49 -17.69 6.46
N MET A 91 -6.98 -18.90 6.17
CA MET A 91 -6.35 -19.75 7.17
C MET A 91 -5.10 -19.12 7.79
N ILE A 92 -4.28 -18.43 6.99
CA ILE A 92 -3.12 -17.68 7.52
C ILE A 92 -3.59 -16.61 8.51
N ASN A 93 -4.59 -15.81 8.15
CA ASN A 93 -5.10 -14.75 9.02
C ASN A 93 -5.73 -15.31 10.31
N VAL A 94 -6.44 -16.44 10.24
CA VAL A 94 -6.99 -17.13 11.42
C VAL A 94 -5.86 -17.66 12.31
N GLY A 95 -4.86 -18.31 11.73
CA GLY A 95 -3.69 -18.80 12.47
C GLY A 95 -2.92 -17.66 13.15
N SER A 96 -2.69 -16.55 12.44
CA SER A 96 -2.07 -15.36 13.01
C SER A 96 -2.93 -14.74 14.12
N GLY A 97 -4.25 -14.70 13.95
CA GLY A 97 -5.18 -14.22 14.96
C GLY A 97 -5.15 -15.06 16.25
N LEU A 98 -5.10 -16.39 16.13
CA LEU A 98 -4.97 -17.29 17.27
C LEU A 98 -3.62 -17.15 17.98
N ALA A 99 -2.53 -16.99 17.22
CA ALA A 99 -1.20 -16.77 17.80
C ALA A 99 -1.14 -15.49 18.66
N LEU A 100 -1.85 -14.42 18.26
CA LEU A 100 -1.93 -13.18 19.02
C LEU A 100 -2.58 -13.33 20.40
N LEU A 101 -3.43 -14.35 20.63
CA LEU A 101 -4.01 -14.62 21.94
C LEU A 101 -2.95 -14.98 22.99
N GLY A 102 -1.78 -15.50 22.57
CA GLY A 102 -0.65 -15.74 23.45
C GLY A 102 -0.09 -14.48 24.10
N VAL A 103 -0.31 -13.29 23.52
CA VAL A 103 0.12 -12.02 24.13
C VAL A 103 -0.69 -11.73 25.40
N ALA A 104 -1.96 -12.13 25.44
CA ALA A 104 -2.81 -11.92 26.61
C ALA A 104 -2.32 -12.69 27.83
N THR A 105 -1.82 -13.93 27.65
CA THR A 105 -1.31 -14.72 28.77
C THR A 105 -0.03 -14.13 29.35
N VAL A 106 0.87 -13.61 28.49
CA VAL A 106 2.08 -12.90 28.92
C VAL A 106 1.73 -11.63 29.71
N LEU A 107 0.75 -10.85 29.23
CA LEU A 107 0.26 -9.67 29.95
C LEU A 107 -0.36 -10.04 31.31
N CYS A 108 -1.22 -11.06 31.34
CA CYS A 108 -1.81 -11.56 32.58
C CYS A 108 -0.74 -12.03 33.56
N ASP A 109 0.30 -12.71 33.09
CA ASP A 109 1.43 -13.15 33.90
C ASP A 109 2.21 -11.97 34.49
N ILE A 110 2.48 -10.93 33.70
CA ILE A 110 3.14 -9.71 34.20
C ILE A 110 2.30 -9.06 35.29
N ILE A 111 0.99 -8.93 35.08
CA ILE A 111 0.09 -8.31 36.06
C ILE A 111 0.07 -9.10 37.37
N VAL A 112 -0.09 -10.42 37.31
CA VAL A 112 -0.18 -11.29 38.49
C VAL A 112 1.13 -11.34 39.27
N LEU A 113 2.27 -11.40 38.57
CA LEU A 113 3.58 -11.56 39.20
C LEU A 113 4.19 -10.24 39.70
N TYR A 114 3.85 -9.09 39.11
CA TYR A 114 4.52 -7.82 39.44
C TYR A 114 3.58 -6.78 40.06
N CYS A 115 2.31 -6.72 39.67
CA CYS A 115 1.40 -5.63 40.05
C CYS A 115 0.44 -5.98 41.20
N MET A 116 0.11 -7.27 41.42
CA MET A 116 -0.85 -7.67 42.46
C MET A 116 -0.26 -7.61 43.88
N LYS A 117 -1.08 -7.24 44.87
CA LYS A 117 -0.68 -7.21 46.30
C LYS A 117 -0.16 -8.55 46.82
N LYS A 118 -0.69 -9.68 46.34
CA LYS A 118 -0.24 -11.04 46.71
C LYS A 118 0.80 -11.64 45.76
N ARG A 119 1.60 -10.81 45.09
CA ARG A 119 2.59 -11.25 44.08
C ARG A 119 3.55 -12.35 44.54
N TYR A 120 4.04 -12.30 45.79
CA TYR A 120 4.99 -13.29 46.32
C TYR A 120 4.37 -14.69 46.39
N TYR A 121 3.10 -14.79 46.82
CA TYR A 121 2.35 -16.03 46.84
C TYR A 121 2.19 -16.64 45.44
N TYR A 122 1.85 -15.83 44.43
CA TYR A 122 1.73 -16.31 43.05
C TYR A 122 3.09 -16.70 42.45
N ARG A 123 4.17 -16.00 42.82
CA ARG A 123 5.52 -16.30 42.32
C ARG A 123 6.04 -17.64 42.83
N GLU A 124 5.82 -17.95 44.11
CA GLU A 124 6.20 -19.24 44.72
C GLU A 124 5.42 -20.43 44.14
N LYS A 125 4.16 -20.21 43.73
CA LYS A 125 3.35 -21.26 43.11
C LYS A 125 3.69 -21.48 41.62
N LYS A 126 4.22 -20.46 40.94
CA LYS A 126 4.61 -20.55 39.52
C LYS A 126 6.03 -21.08 39.33
N TYR A 127 6.99 -20.62 40.13
CA TYR A 127 8.41 -20.98 39.98
C TYR A 127 8.84 -21.96 41.06
N LYS A 128 9.39 -23.11 40.64
CA LYS A 128 10.11 -24.03 41.51
C LYS A 128 11.59 -23.94 41.16
N TYR A 129 12.39 -23.46 42.11
CA TYR A 129 13.84 -23.40 41.95
C TYR A 129 14.42 -24.80 42.18
N VAL A 130 15.32 -25.24 41.30
CA VAL A 130 16.06 -26.51 41.41
C VAL A 130 17.54 -26.15 41.35
N GLU A 131 18.35 -26.73 42.24
CA GLU A 131 19.81 -26.59 42.21
C GLU A 131 20.41 -27.69 41.31
N ASP A 132 21.40 -27.34 40.47
CA ASP A 132 22.07 -28.23 39.52
C ASP A 132 23.02 -29.26 40.22
N TYR A 133 22.51 -30.06 41.16
CA TYR A 133 23.32 -31.09 41.85
C TYR A 133 23.15 -32.51 41.30
N GLU A 134 22.49 -32.69 40.16
CA GLU A 134 22.32 -34.01 39.51
C GLU A 134 22.75 -34.02 38.02
N GLN A 135 23.89 -33.38 37.72
CA GLN A 135 24.71 -33.74 36.54
C GLN A 135 26.02 -34.45 36.93
N GLY A 136 26.06 -35.08 38.11
CA GLY A 136 27.09 -36.02 38.50
C GLY A 136 26.81 -37.43 38.00
N ILE A 137 26.96 -37.68 36.69
CA ILE A 137 27.13 -39.05 36.20
C ILE A 137 28.54 -39.46 36.64
N GLY A 138 28.59 -40.28 37.69
CA GLY A 138 29.81 -40.93 38.14
C GLY A 138 30.46 -41.72 37.01
N SER A 139 31.62 -41.26 36.56
CA SER A 139 32.62 -42.16 36.04
C SER A 139 33.24 -42.88 37.23
N GLU A 140 32.74 -44.07 37.51
CA GLU A 140 33.33 -45.05 38.43
C GLU A 140 34.84 -45.16 38.17
N MET A 141 35.64 -44.66 39.11
CA MET A 141 37.03 -45.04 39.32
C MET A 141 37.08 -45.64 40.72
N ASP A 142 37.08 -46.98 40.78
CA ASP A 142 37.70 -47.84 41.80
C ASP A 142 36.90 -49.16 41.98
N ARG A 143 37.28 -50.18 41.20
CA ARG A 143 37.46 -51.56 41.67
C ARG A 143 38.26 -52.40 40.69
#